data_AF-A0A178GPQ0-F1
#
_entry.id   AF-A0A178GPQ0-F1
#
_cell.length_a   1.000
_cell.length_b   1.000
_cell.length_c   1.000
_cell.angle_alpha   90.00
_cell.angle_beta   90.00
_cell.angle_gamma   90.00
#
_symmetry.space_group_name_H-M   'P 1'
#
loop_
_entity.id
_entity.type
_entity.pdbx_description
1 polymer ?
#
loop_
_entity_poly.entity_id
_entity_poly.type
_entity_poly.pdbx_seq_one_letter_code
_entity_poly.pdbx_strand_id
1 'polypeptide(L)'
;MLLLEEIYKSYKAQNSAHFNLRIHRGVGWFKKSLELDRDLDFKFISLWISFQSIYAEEGDLIQGQDKLYQFLEILCQNDTEQKIGHIVWEKYSQPIHSLLDSSYLNQSFWDYRNQKISLENCQAILENQKQQIQNALQEKNSIEVLKLLFHRLYTLHHQLMHGGMTYQSSLNHKSFEESCRILAALLPVFICILLENAKTLDLNKPYYPAAQVS
;
A
#
# COMPACT_ATOMS: atom_id res chain seq x y z
N MET A 1 13.90 5.64 -19.64
CA MET A 1 12.90 6.47 -18.92
C MET A 1 11.73 5.55 -18.57
N LEU A 2 11.10 5.76 -17.41
CA LEU A 2 10.06 4.84 -16.94
C LEU A 2 8.74 5.17 -17.65
N LEU A 3 8.04 4.17 -18.22
CA LEU A 3 6.81 4.39 -19.02
C LEU A 3 5.75 5.23 -18.27
N LEU A 4 5.55 4.97 -16.97
CA LEU A 4 4.65 5.74 -16.11
C LEU A 4 5.00 7.24 -16.06
N GLU A 5 6.29 7.58 -16.15
CA GLU A 5 6.77 8.97 -16.16
C GLU A 5 6.43 9.66 -17.48
N GLU A 6 6.48 8.91 -18.59
CA GLU A 6 6.04 9.39 -19.91
C GLU A 6 4.53 9.62 -19.96
N ILE A 7 3.75 8.68 -19.43
CA ILE A 7 2.30 8.83 -19.29
C ILE A 7 1.99 10.06 -18.41
N TYR A 8 2.61 10.19 -17.23
CA TYR A 8 2.39 11.36 -16.39
C TYR A 8 2.67 12.69 -17.13
N LYS A 9 3.77 12.77 -17.88
CA LYS A 9 4.14 13.98 -18.64
C LYS A 9 3.10 14.35 -19.70
N SER A 10 2.44 13.39 -20.35
CA SER A 10 1.43 13.68 -21.38
C SER A 10 0.11 14.22 -20.80
N TYR A 11 -0.24 13.84 -19.57
CA TYR A 11 -1.45 14.32 -18.88
C TYR A 11 -1.21 15.58 -18.03
N LYS A 12 0.05 15.92 -17.72
CA LYS A 12 0.41 16.98 -16.76
C LYS A 12 -0.30 18.32 -16.99
N ALA A 13 -0.42 18.76 -18.25
CA ALA A 13 -1.06 20.04 -18.58
C ALA A 13 -2.57 20.09 -18.32
N GLN A 14 -3.22 18.92 -18.19
CA GLN A 14 -4.67 18.79 -18.03
C GLN A 14 -5.09 18.65 -16.56
N ASN A 15 -4.12 18.40 -15.66
CA ASN A 15 -4.37 18.10 -14.26
C ASN A 15 -4.16 19.33 -13.38
N SER A 16 -4.83 19.35 -12.22
CA SER A 16 -4.58 20.39 -11.20
C SER A 16 -3.15 20.35 -10.69
N ALA A 17 -2.69 21.48 -10.13
CA ALA A 17 -1.36 21.55 -9.51
C ALA A 17 -1.23 20.56 -8.33
N HIS A 18 -2.31 20.36 -7.58
CA HIS A 18 -2.37 19.42 -6.46
C HIS A 18 -2.22 17.97 -6.93
N PHE A 19 -3.01 17.55 -7.90
CA PHE A 19 -2.91 16.22 -8.50
C PHE A 19 -1.51 15.98 -9.07
N ASN A 20 -1.00 16.93 -9.84
CA ASN A 20 0.33 16.85 -10.42
C ASN A 20 1.42 16.69 -9.37
N LEU A 21 1.32 17.39 -8.22
CA LEU A 21 2.28 17.27 -7.13
C LEU A 21 2.28 15.87 -6.51
N ARG A 22 1.09 15.28 -6.30
CA ARG A 22 0.93 13.91 -5.78
C ARG A 22 1.59 12.89 -6.69
N ILE A 23 1.22 12.90 -7.98
CA ILE A 23 1.76 11.96 -8.96
C ILE A 23 3.26 12.15 -9.12
N HIS A 24 3.75 13.39 -9.18
CA HIS A 24 5.19 13.66 -9.27
C HIS A 24 5.97 13.06 -8.10
N ARG A 25 5.49 13.24 -6.86
CA ARG A 25 6.11 12.66 -5.66
C ARG A 25 6.04 11.14 -5.66
N GLY A 26 4.87 10.57 -5.98
CA GLY A 26 4.66 9.13 -6.08
C GLY A 26 5.63 8.50 -7.08
N VAL A 27 5.66 9.00 -8.32
CA VAL A 27 6.55 8.51 -9.38
C VAL A 27 8.03 8.64 -8.98
N GLY A 28 8.42 9.74 -8.33
CA GLY A 28 9.80 9.94 -7.86
C GLY A 28 10.26 8.88 -6.87
N TRP A 29 9.48 8.62 -5.83
CA TRP A 29 9.77 7.59 -4.83
C TRP A 29 9.67 6.18 -5.40
N PHE A 30 8.70 5.93 -6.29
CA PHE A 30 8.59 4.65 -6.99
C PHE A 30 9.83 4.38 -7.83
N LYS A 31 10.29 5.36 -8.61
CA LYS A 31 11.53 5.23 -9.40
C LYS A 31 12.73 4.90 -8.52
N LYS A 32 12.86 5.56 -7.36
CA LYS A 32 13.95 5.26 -6.42
C LYS A 32 13.90 3.82 -5.93
N SER A 33 12.70 3.28 -5.67
CA SER A 33 12.55 1.89 -5.21
C SER A 33 13.10 0.85 -6.18
N LEU A 34 13.13 1.15 -7.48
CA LEU A 34 13.65 0.24 -8.51
C LEU A 34 15.18 0.14 -8.50
N GLU A 35 15.86 1.05 -7.82
CA GLU A 35 17.32 1.03 -7.65
C GLU A 35 17.74 0.27 -6.38
N LEU A 36 16.78 -0.18 -5.57
CA LEU A 36 17.00 -0.70 -4.23
C LEU A 36 16.78 -2.23 -4.14
N ASP A 37 16.90 -2.96 -5.24
CA ASP A 37 16.69 -4.43 -5.25
C ASP A 37 17.64 -5.20 -4.30
N ARG A 38 18.76 -4.59 -3.91
CA ARG A 38 19.73 -5.16 -2.95
C ARG A 38 19.47 -4.75 -1.49
N ASP A 39 18.50 -3.87 -1.26
CA ASP A 39 18.18 -3.35 0.07
C ASP A 39 16.66 -3.26 0.25
N LEU A 40 16.07 -4.36 0.72
CA LEU A 40 14.63 -4.52 0.82
C LEU A 40 14.01 -3.58 1.87
N ASP A 41 14.70 -3.30 2.97
CA ASP A 41 14.25 -2.37 4.00
C ASP A 41 14.05 -0.95 3.41
N PHE A 42 15.06 -0.41 2.71
CA PHE A 42 14.94 0.90 2.06
C PHE A 42 14.04 0.87 0.83
N LYS A 43 13.97 -0.25 0.10
CA LYS A 43 13.03 -0.43 -1.02
C LYS A 43 11.59 -0.34 -0.51
N PHE A 44 11.27 -1.03 0.58
CA PHE A 44 9.95 -0.97 1.20
C PHE A 44 9.60 0.45 1.65
N ILE A 45 10.53 1.15 2.31
CA ILE A 45 10.35 2.55 2.70
C ILE A 45 10.04 3.42 1.47
N SER A 46 10.80 3.27 0.38
CA SER A 46 10.58 4.03 -0.85
C SER A 46 9.22 3.75 -1.49
N LEU A 47 8.81 2.47 -1.55
CA LEU A 47 7.48 2.07 -2.03
C LEU A 47 6.37 2.62 -1.13
N TRP A 48 6.54 2.57 0.18
CA TRP A 48 5.57 3.10 1.13
C TRP A 48 5.41 4.62 0.98
N ILE A 49 6.50 5.37 0.83
CA ILE A 49 6.42 6.82 0.60
C ILE A 49 5.79 7.13 -0.76
N SER A 50 6.07 6.33 -1.79
CA SER A 50 5.38 6.44 -3.08
C SER A 50 3.88 6.26 -2.94
N PHE A 51 3.45 5.25 -2.17
CA PHE A 51 2.04 5.00 -1.88
C PHE A 51 1.42 6.18 -1.12
N GLN A 52 2.03 6.60 -0.02
CA GLN A 52 1.57 7.75 0.78
C GLN A 52 1.42 9.03 -0.06
N SER A 53 2.33 9.25 -1.01
CA SER A 53 2.29 10.44 -1.88
C SER A 53 1.02 10.51 -2.73
N ILE A 54 0.45 9.37 -3.11
CA ILE A 54 -0.71 9.33 -4.02
C ILE A 54 -2.04 9.29 -3.27
N TYR A 55 -2.08 8.89 -2.00
CA TYR A 55 -3.34 8.79 -1.23
C TYR A 55 -3.45 9.78 -0.07
N ALA A 56 -2.36 10.18 0.59
CA ALA A 56 -2.44 10.90 1.87
C ALA A 56 -3.01 12.32 1.71
N GLU A 57 -3.97 12.71 2.55
CA GLU A 57 -4.63 14.01 2.52
C GLU A 57 -4.38 14.83 3.78
N GLU A 58 -4.70 16.13 3.72
CA GLU A 58 -4.74 17.01 4.88
C GLU A 58 -5.70 16.43 5.96
N GLY A 59 -5.24 16.35 7.22
CA GLY A 59 -6.04 15.84 8.35
C GLY A 59 -5.90 14.34 8.65
N ASP A 60 -5.05 13.60 7.93
CA ASP A 60 -4.88 12.14 8.08
C ASP A 60 -4.28 11.66 9.42
N LEU A 61 -3.80 12.56 10.27
CA LEU A 61 -3.24 12.23 11.60
C LEU A 61 -4.27 11.58 12.55
N ILE A 62 -5.57 11.69 12.27
CA ILE A 62 -6.66 11.26 13.17
C ILE A 62 -7.53 10.11 12.60
N GLN A 63 -7.55 9.89 11.27
CA GLN A 63 -8.53 8.99 10.59
C GLN A 63 -7.91 7.85 9.75
N GLY A 64 -6.64 7.52 9.95
CA GLY A 64 -5.78 6.87 8.95
C GLY A 64 -6.25 5.57 8.25
N GLN A 65 -7.09 4.72 8.85
CA GLN A 65 -7.54 3.47 8.22
C GLN A 65 -8.78 3.64 7.31
N ASP A 66 -9.75 4.47 7.72
CA ASP A 66 -11.00 4.63 6.95
C ASP A 66 -10.75 5.30 5.60
N LYS A 67 -9.88 6.32 5.56
CA LYS A 67 -9.51 7.00 4.32
C LYS A 67 -8.71 6.11 3.37
N LEU A 68 -7.82 5.29 3.91
CA LEU A 68 -7.09 4.29 3.13
C LEU A 68 -8.07 3.34 2.45
N TYR A 69 -9.07 2.86 3.18
CA TYR A 69 -10.08 1.94 2.64
C TYR A 69 -10.95 2.60 1.57
N GLN A 70 -11.38 3.85 1.78
CA GLN A 70 -12.09 4.63 0.75
C GLN A 70 -11.23 4.82 -0.50
N PHE A 71 -9.94 5.12 -0.34
CA PHE A 71 -9.02 5.26 -1.47
C PHE A 71 -8.89 3.95 -2.27
N LEU A 72 -8.74 2.80 -1.60
CA LEU A 72 -8.68 1.50 -2.25
C LEU A 72 -9.99 1.13 -2.96
N GLU A 73 -11.15 1.48 -2.37
CA GLU A 73 -12.46 1.32 -3.01
C GLU A 73 -12.57 2.15 -4.29
N ILE A 74 -12.20 3.42 -4.23
CA ILE A 74 -12.19 4.33 -5.38
C ILE A 74 -11.31 3.78 -6.51
N LEU A 75 -10.11 3.29 -6.19
CA LEU A 75 -9.22 2.70 -7.20
C LEU A 75 -9.87 1.49 -7.87
N CYS A 76 -10.42 0.55 -7.10
CA CYS A 76 -11.08 -0.63 -7.64
C CYS A 76 -12.31 -0.30 -8.48
N GLN A 77 -13.10 0.69 -8.08
CA GLN A 77 -14.29 1.13 -8.82
C GLN A 77 -13.95 1.76 -10.18
N ASN A 78 -12.77 2.36 -10.31
CA ASN A 78 -12.29 3.00 -11.53
C ASN A 78 -11.31 2.12 -12.34
N ASP A 79 -11.07 0.88 -11.91
CA ASP A 79 -10.22 -0.10 -12.61
C ASP A 79 -11.00 -0.86 -13.69
N THR A 80 -11.43 -0.14 -14.74
CA THR A 80 -12.30 -0.69 -15.81
C THR A 80 -11.66 -1.85 -16.58
N GLU A 81 -10.33 -1.88 -16.64
CA GLU A 81 -9.54 -2.93 -17.32
C GLU A 81 -9.12 -4.07 -16.37
N GLN A 82 -9.56 -4.05 -15.10
CA GLN A 82 -9.24 -5.06 -14.09
C GLN A 82 -7.71 -5.28 -13.88
N LYS A 83 -6.91 -4.22 -14.03
CA LYS A 83 -5.46 -4.24 -13.87
C LYS A 83 -5.05 -4.67 -12.44
N ILE A 84 -5.79 -4.20 -11.43
CA ILE A 84 -5.62 -4.58 -10.03
C ILE A 84 -6.04 -6.03 -9.85
N GLY A 85 -7.18 -6.43 -10.42
CA GLY A 85 -7.68 -7.80 -10.39
C GLY A 85 -6.65 -8.81 -10.92
N HIS A 86 -6.02 -8.51 -12.06
CA HIS A 86 -4.96 -9.33 -12.64
C HIS A 86 -3.76 -9.50 -11.68
N ILE A 87 -3.34 -8.43 -11.00
CA ILE A 87 -2.27 -8.49 -10.01
C ILE A 87 -2.68 -9.39 -8.83
N VAL A 88 -3.86 -9.16 -8.26
CA VAL A 88 -4.32 -9.82 -7.04
C VAL A 88 -4.60 -11.30 -7.28
N TRP A 89 -5.27 -11.64 -8.38
CA TRP A 89 -5.81 -12.97 -8.61
C TRP A 89 -4.96 -13.86 -9.51
N GLU A 90 -4.13 -13.28 -10.38
CA GLU A 90 -3.30 -14.06 -11.31
C GLU A 90 -1.82 -13.97 -10.95
N LYS A 91 -1.23 -12.77 -11.00
CA LYS A 91 0.22 -12.62 -10.91
C LYS A 91 0.79 -12.84 -9.51
N TYR A 92 0.08 -12.37 -8.47
CA TYR A 92 0.58 -12.35 -7.08
C TYR A 92 -0.37 -13.03 -6.09
N SER A 93 -1.30 -13.87 -6.55
CA SER A 93 -2.26 -14.57 -5.67
C SER A 93 -1.58 -15.33 -4.52
N GLN A 94 -0.55 -16.11 -4.82
CA GLN A 94 0.18 -16.90 -3.80
C GLN A 94 0.99 -16.03 -2.82
N PRO A 95 1.79 -15.05 -3.28
CA PRO A 95 2.40 -14.04 -2.41
C PRO A 95 1.41 -13.32 -1.48
N ILE A 96 0.28 -12.86 -2.02
CA ILE A 96 -0.74 -12.15 -1.24
C ILE A 96 -1.31 -13.09 -0.17
N HIS A 97 -1.70 -14.31 -0.54
CA HIS A 97 -2.17 -15.30 0.43
C HIS A 97 -1.14 -15.55 1.55
N SER A 98 0.14 -15.66 1.19
CA SER A 98 1.23 -15.86 2.16
C SER A 98 1.39 -14.70 3.14
N LEU A 99 1.24 -13.45 2.68
CA LEU A 99 1.27 -12.28 3.56
C LEU A 99 0.03 -12.21 4.47
N LEU A 100 -1.15 -12.56 3.95
CA LEU A 100 -2.40 -12.54 4.70
C LEU A 100 -2.41 -13.55 5.86
N ASP A 101 -1.82 -14.73 5.65
CA ASP A 101 -1.71 -15.82 6.63
C ASP A 101 -0.59 -15.61 7.67
N SER A 102 0.33 -14.67 7.44
CA SER A 102 1.47 -14.44 8.33
C SER A 102 1.07 -13.82 9.67
N SER A 103 1.27 -14.58 10.76
CA SER A 103 1.04 -14.07 12.12
C SER A 103 1.97 -12.92 12.50
N TYR A 104 3.18 -12.86 11.93
CA TYR A 104 4.14 -11.77 12.21
C TYR A 104 3.72 -10.42 11.62
N LEU A 105 2.77 -10.43 10.67
CA LEU A 105 2.17 -9.22 10.09
C LEU A 105 0.84 -8.85 10.75
N ASN A 106 0.48 -9.56 11.82
CA ASN A 106 -0.74 -9.35 12.57
C ASN A 106 -0.45 -8.63 13.89
N GLN A 107 -1.04 -7.46 14.10
CA GLN A 107 -0.81 -6.67 15.31
C GLN A 107 -1.25 -7.41 16.58
N SER A 108 -2.34 -8.20 16.53
CA SER A 108 -2.85 -8.96 17.68
C SER A 108 -1.85 -10.00 18.21
N PHE A 109 -1.05 -10.60 17.31
CA PHE A 109 0.03 -11.50 17.72
C PHE A 109 1.05 -10.76 18.60
N TRP A 110 1.45 -9.55 18.20
CA TRP A 110 2.40 -8.74 18.95
C TRP A 110 1.80 -8.17 20.24
N ASP A 111 0.52 -7.81 20.24
CA ASP A 111 -0.16 -7.35 21.45
C ASP A 111 -0.26 -8.46 22.50
N TYR A 112 -0.47 -9.71 22.08
CA TYR A 112 -0.35 -10.87 22.97
C TYR A 112 1.08 -11.05 23.49
N ARG A 113 2.08 -10.99 22.61
CA ARG A 113 3.51 -11.11 23.02
C ARG A 113 3.93 -10.01 23.99
N ASN A 114 3.32 -8.84 23.89
CA ASN A 114 3.50 -7.70 24.79
C ASN A 114 2.55 -7.72 26.00
N GLN A 115 1.82 -8.81 26.23
CA GLN A 115 0.92 -9.01 27.37
C GLN A 115 -0.21 -7.95 27.48
N LYS A 116 -0.58 -7.32 26.36
CA LYS A 116 -1.70 -6.37 26.31
C LYS A 116 -3.06 -7.07 26.23
N ILE A 117 -3.09 -8.28 25.68
CA ILE A 117 -4.29 -9.12 25.53
C ILE A 117 -3.99 -10.56 25.98
N SER A 118 -5.03 -11.31 26.36
CA SER A 118 -4.93 -12.74 26.69
C SER A 118 -4.68 -13.59 25.43
N LEU A 119 -4.20 -14.82 25.63
CA LEU A 119 -4.06 -15.80 24.53
C LEU A 119 -5.41 -16.09 23.88
N GLU A 120 -6.46 -16.26 24.68
CA GLU A 120 -7.82 -16.52 24.21
C GLU A 120 -8.34 -15.38 23.32
N ASN A 121 -8.17 -14.12 23.73
CA ASN A 121 -8.57 -12.97 22.92
C ASN A 121 -7.75 -12.90 21.62
N CYS A 122 -6.46 -13.20 21.68
CA CYS A 122 -5.60 -13.24 20.49
C CYS A 122 -6.09 -14.29 19.49
N GLN A 123 -6.36 -15.53 19.96
CA GLN A 123 -6.86 -16.61 19.13
C GLN A 123 -8.19 -16.25 18.46
N ALA A 124 -9.15 -15.73 19.24
CA ALA A 124 -10.44 -15.32 18.71
C ALA A 124 -10.33 -14.24 17.61
N ILE A 125 -9.43 -13.26 17.77
CA ILE A 125 -9.19 -12.23 16.73
C ILE A 125 -8.54 -12.86 15.48
N LEU A 126 -7.54 -13.72 15.66
CA LEU A 126 -6.85 -14.38 14.53
C LEU A 126 -7.80 -15.28 13.74
N GLU A 127 -8.68 -16.02 14.42
CA GLU A 127 -9.68 -16.89 13.80
C GLU A 127 -10.72 -16.09 13.02
N ASN A 128 -11.22 -14.97 13.58
CA ASN A 128 -12.12 -14.07 12.87
C ASN A 128 -11.45 -13.52 11.59
N GLN A 129 -10.22 -13.00 11.70
CA GLN A 129 -9.50 -12.49 10.54
C GLN A 129 -9.24 -13.57 9.48
N LYS A 130 -8.95 -14.81 9.90
CA LYS A 130 -8.81 -15.94 8.98
C LYS A 130 -10.10 -16.20 8.21
N GLN A 131 -11.25 -16.15 8.87
CA GLN A 131 -12.55 -16.29 8.21
C GLN A 131 -12.81 -15.14 7.22
N GLN A 132 -12.48 -13.90 7.59
CA GLN A 132 -12.60 -12.74 6.70
C GLN A 132 -11.74 -12.89 5.44
N ILE A 133 -10.48 -13.33 5.60
CA ILE A 133 -9.58 -13.61 4.49
C ILE A 133 -10.18 -14.69 3.58
N GLN A 134 -10.65 -15.80 4.16
CA GLN A 134 -11.24 -16.89 3.39
C GLN A 134 -12.47 -16.43 2.59
N ASN A 135 -13.37 -15.68 3.21
CA ASN A 135 -14.56 -15.16 2.54
C ASN A 135 -14.18 -14.21 1.38
N ALA A 136 -13.27 -13.26 1.63
CA ALA A 136 -12.82 -12.32 0.59
C ALA A 136 -12.16 -13.02 -0.60
N LEU A 137 -11.39 -14.09 -0.35
CA LEU A 137 -10.78 -14.92 -1.38
C LEU A 137 -11.82 -15.74 -2.17
N GLN A 138 -12.81 -16.33 -1.48
CA GLN A 138 -13.87 -17.12 -2.12
C GLN A 138 -14.78 -16.26 -3.00
N GLU A 139 -15.12 -15.07 -2.53
CA GLU A 139 -15.97 -14.11 -3.25
C GLU A 139 -15.22 -13.36 -4.37
N LYS A 140 -13.90 -13.58 -4.51
CA LYS A 140 -13.01 -12.80 -5.38
C LYS A 140 -13.14 -11.29 -5.15
N ASN A 141 -13.29 -10.89 -3.90
CA ASN A 141 -13.49 -9.51 -3.51
C ASN A 141 -12.15 -8.76 -3.44
N SER A 142 -11.73 -8.16 -4.56
CA SER A 142 -10.45 -7.44 -4.67
C SER A 142 -10.31 -6.32 -3.63
N ILE A 143 -11.40 -5.62 -3.33
CA ILE A 143 -11.39 -4.50 -2.36
C ILE A 143 -11.02 -5.03 -0.97
N GLU A 144 -11.72 -6.06 -0.49
CA GLU A 144 -11.45 -6.60 0.85
C GLU A 144 -10.07 -7.28 0.94
N VAL A 145 -9.63 -7.96 -0.11
CA VAL A 145 -8.26 -8.49 -0.16
C VAL A 145 -7.22 -7.38 -0.05
N LEU A 146 -7.42 -6.24 -0.74
CA LEU A 146 -6.51 -5.10 -0.63
C LEU A 146 -6.54 -4.47 0.76
N LYS A 147 -7.72 -4.30 1.37
CA LYS A 147 -7.82 -3.75 2.74
C LYS A 147 -7.04 -4.62 3.73
N LEU A 148 -7.26 -5.94 3.68
CA LEU A 148 -6.55 -6.91 4.51
C LEU A 148 -5.04 -6.89 4.24
N LEU A 149 -4.63 -6.84 2.97
CA LEU A 149 -3.22 -6.76 2.58
C LEU A 149 -2.57 -5.48 3.13
N PHE A 150 -3.17 -4.31 2.90
CA PHE A 150 -2.62 -3.04 3.37
C PHE A 150 -2.59 -2.95 4.90
N HIS A 151 -3.51 -3.61 5.60
CA HIS A 151 -3.43 -3.77 7.04
C HIS A 151 -2.17 -4.57 7.47
N ARG A 152 -1.83 -5.65 6.77
CA ARG A 152 -0.56 -6.40 6.99
C ARG A 152 0.67 -5.54 6.70
N LEU A 153 0.65 -4.79 5.61
CA LEU A 153 1.74 -3.88 5.23
C LEU A 153 1.91 -2.74 6.25
N TYR A 154 0.82 -2.25 6.85
CA TYR A 154 0.88 -1.23 7.89
C TYR A 154 1.57 -1.75 9.15
N THR A 155 1.29 -2.98 9.59
CA THR A 155 2.03 -3.62 10.69
C THR A 155 3.52 -3.69 10.39
N LEU A 156 3.89 -4.09 9.17
CA LEU A 156 5.30 -4.17 8.75
C LEU A 156 5.97 -2.80 8.76
N HIS A 157 5.30 -1.77 8.22
CA HIS A 157 5.76 -0.40 8.27
C HIS A 157 5.94 0.11 9.70
N HIS A 158 4.98 -0.15 10.58
CA HIS A 158 5.03 0.28 11.97
C HIS A 158 6.20 -0.38 12.72
N GLN A 159 6.42 -1.68 12.52
CA GLN A 159 7.60 -2.37 13.06
C GLN A 159 8.89 -1.71 12.58
N LEU A 160 9.02 -1.40 11.28
CA LEU A 160 10.22 -0.79 10.71
C LEU A 160 10.47 0.61 11.26
N MET A 161 9.47 1.50 11.16
CA MET A 161 9.63 2.92 11.48
C MET A 161 9.78 3.21 12.97
N HIS A 162 9.28 2.33 13.84
CA HIS A 162 9.41 2.46 15.29
C HIS A 162 10.60 1.68 15.87
N GLY A 163 11.49 1.14 15.03
CA GLY A 163 12.66 0.39 15.49
C GLY A 163 12.32 -0.96 16.13
N GLY A 164 11.14 -1.51 15.82
CA GLY A 164 10.69 -2.84 16.26
C GLY A 164 11.34 -4.00 15.50
N MET A 165 12.28 -3.71 14.60
CA MET A 165 13.03 -4.70 13.83
C MET A 165 14.47 -4.25 13.59
N THR A 166 15.37 -5.22 13.49
CA THR A 166 16.77 -5.01 13.12
C THR A 166 16.87 -4.89 11.60
N TYR A 167 17.70 -3.96 11.10
CA TYR A 167 18.01 -3.83 9.68
C TYR A 167 18.48 -5.18 9.10
N GLN A 168 17.94 -5.58 7.95
CA GLN A 168 18.18 -6.88 7.30
C GLN A 168 17.86 -8.10 8.19
N SER A 169 16.90 -7.96 9.11
CA SER A 169 16.45 -9.08 9.94
C SER A 169 15.91 -10.23 9.08
N SER A 170 16.39 -11.44 9.36
CA SER A 170 15.93 -12.67 8.70
C SER A 170 14.47 -13.00 9.02
N LEU A 171 13.96 -12.57 10.18
CA LEU A 171 12.60 -12.87 10.64
C LEU A 171 11.53 -12.39 9.65
N ASN A 172 11.74 -11.19 9.09
CA ASN A 172 10.78 -10.54 8.19
C ASN A 172 11.26 -10.48 6.74
N HIS A 173 12.42 -11.06 6.42
CA HIS A 173 13.02 -10.93 5.09
C HIS A 173 12.08 -11.37 3.97
N LYS A 174 11.45 -12.55 4.12
CA LYS A 174 10.44 -13.04 3.16
C LYS A 174 9.21 -12.12 3.08
N SER A 175 8.74 -11.60 4.21
CA SER A 175 7.63 -10.65 4.24
C SER A 175 7.98 -9.37 3.50
N PHE A 176 9.19 -8.84 3.66
CA PHE A 176 9.67 -7.66 2.95
C PHE A 176 9.82 -7.90 1.45
N GLU A 177 10.40 -9.04 1.06
CA GLU A 177 10.56 -9.41 -0.33
C GLU A 177 9.20 -9.44 -1.04
N GLU A 178 8.24 -10.18 -0.50
CA GLU A 178 6.90 -10.29 -1.09
C GLU A 178 6.14 -8.96 -1.05
N SER A 179 6.24 -8.22 0.06
CA SER A 179 5.63 -6.89 0.18
C SER A 179 6.18 -5.92 -0.88
N CYS A 180 7.49 -5.91 -1.10
CA CYS A 180 8.14 -5.08 -2.11
C CYS A 180 7.69 -5.49 -3.52
N ARG A 181 7.62 -6.78 -3.82
CA ARG A 181 7.18 -7.28 -5.13
C ARG A 181 5.73 -6.90 -5.44
N ILE A 182 4.85 -7.04 -4.45
CA ILE A 182 3.42 -6.70 -4.58
C ILE A 182 3.23 -5.19 -4.71
N LEU A 183 3.84 -4.38 -3.83
CA LEU A 183 3.75 -2.91 -3.92
C LEU A 183 4.35 -2.38 -5.22
N ALA A 184 5.47 -2.93 -5.68
CA ALA A 184 6.08 -2.53 -6.94
C ALA A 184 5.22 -2.86 -8.17
N ALA A 185 4.32 -3.85 -8.05
CA ALA A 185 3.35 -4.17 -9.09
C ALA A 185 2.08 -3.31 -9.02
N LEU A 186 1.56 -3.08 -7.81
CA LEU A 186 0.33 -2.31 -7.58
C LEU A 186 0.51 -0.82 -7.84
N LEU A 187 1.63 -0.23 -7.43
CA LEU A 187 1.83 1.23 -7.49
C LEU A 187 1.74 1.82 -8.90
N PRO A 188 2.38 1.24 -9.93
CA PRO A 188 2.18 1.72 -11.30
C PRO A 188 0.73 1.66 -11.74
N VAL A 189 0.01 0.60 -11.38
CA VAL A 189 -1.41 0.43 -11.71
C VAL A 189 -2.27 1.49 -11.00
N PHE A 190 -2.04 1.73 -9.71
CA PHE A 190 -2.75 2.77 -8.96
C PHE A 190 -2.52 4.16 -9.58
N ILE A 191 -1.27 4.48 -9.91
CA ILE A 191 -0.92 5.76 -10.54
C ILE A 191 -1.55 5.87 -11.94
N CYS A 192 -1.55 4.80 -12.73
CA CYS A 192 -2.23 4.78 -14.03
C CYS A 192 -3.73 5.05 -13.88
N ILE A 193 -4.42 4.35 -12.97
CA ILE A 193 -5.86 4.54 -12.74
C ILE A 193 -6.15 5.97 -12.32
N LEU A 194 -5.33 6.56 -11.45
CA LEU A 194 -5.46 7.97 -11.07
C LEU A 194 -5.29 8.89 -12.29
N LEU A 195 -4.29 8.66 -13.15
CA LEU A 195 -4.04 9.47 -14.35
C LEU A 195 -5.17 9.35 -15.39
N GLU A 196 -5.67 8.14 -15.62
CA GLU A 196 -6.79 7.85 -16.53
C GLU A 196 -8.09 8.54 -16.06
N ASN A 197 -8.25 8.73 -14.74
CA ASN A 197 -9.45 9.27 -14.11
C ASN A 197 -9.21 10.62 -13.42
N ALA A 198 -8.19 11.40 -13.83
CA ALA A 198 -7.76 12.59 -13.10
C ALA A 198 -8.85 13.68 -12.94
N LYS A 199 -9.85 13.71 -13.83
CA LYS A 199 -10.98 14.66 -13.75
C LYS A 199 -11.96 14.34 -12.62
N THR A 200 -12.11 13.07 -12.27
CA THR A 200 -13.03 12.60 -11.22
C THR A 200 -12.31 12.29 -9.92
N LEU A 201 -11.03 11.89 -10.01
CA LEU A 201 -10.18 11.51 -8.88
C LEU A 201 -9.15 12.59 -8.53
N ASP A 202 -9.46 13.86 -8.76
CA ASP A 202 -8.66 14.97 -8.22
C ASP A 202 -8.87 15.03 -6.70
N LEU A 203 -8.08 14.20 -6.00
CA LEU A 203 -8.08 14.07 -4.55
C LEU A 203 -7.84 15.41 -3.87
N ASN A 204 -8.18 15.51 -2.58
CA ASN A 204 -8.06 16.75 -1.83
C ASN A 204 -6.60 17.26 -1.77
N LYS A 205 -6.42 18.47 -1.24
CA LYS A 205 -5.10 19.12 -1.13
C LYS A 205 -4.05 18.17 -0.51
N PRO A 206 -2.84 18.07 -1.10
CA PRO A 206 -1.75 17.33 -0.51
C PRO A 206 -1.42 17.87 0.88
N TYR A 207 -1.10 16.98 1.82
CA TYR A 207 -0.78 17.36 3.20
C TYR A 207 0.32 18.43 3.26
N TYR A 208 1.38 18.26 2.47
CA TYR A 208 2.45 19.25 2.34
C TYR A 208 2.39 19.94 0.97
N PRO A 209 2.18 21.26 0.88
CA PRO A 209 2.18 21.97 -0.39
C PRO A 209 3.57 22.01 -1.02
N ALA A 210 3.66 22.42 -2.28
CA ALA A 210 4.94 22.78 -2.87
C ALA A 210 5.41 24.11 -2.26
N ALA A 211 6.60 24.14 -1.67
CA ALA A 211 7.26 25.38 -1.31
C ALA A 211 8.05 25.90 -2.51
N GLN A 212 7.85 27.16 -2.88
CA GLN A 212 8.81 27.85 -3.74
C GLN A 212 9.97 28.27 -2.83
N VAL A 213 11.18 27.82 -3.16
CA VAL A 213 12.38 28.36 -2.53
C VAL A 213 12.63 29.70 -3.21
N SER A 214 12.44 30.80 -2.47
CA SER A 214 12.81 32.15 -2.87
C SER A 214 14.32 32.32 -2.95
#